data_AF-A0A822HHD4-F1
#
_entry.id   AF-A0A822HHD4-F1
#
_cell.length_a   1.000
_cell.length_b   1.000
_cell.length_c   1.000
_cell.angle_alpha   90.00
_cell.angle_beta   90.00
_cell.angle_gamma   90.00
#
_symmetry.space_group_name_H-M   'P 1'
#
loop_
_entity.id
_entity.type
_entity.pdbx_description
1 polymer ?
#
loop_
_entity_poly.entity_id
_entity_poly.type
_entity_poly.pdbx_seq_one_letter_code
_entity_poly.pdbx_strand_id
1 'polypeptide(L)' 'MVRTEKLVGQIIIAYLQKKSYPEIALHFVKDKNKGFGLALECENID' A
#
# COMPACT_ATOMS: atom_id res chain seq x y z
N MET A 1 10.06 15.36 15.08
CA MET A 1 9.19 14.24 15.51
C MET A 1 8.45 13.67 14.28
N VAL A 2 9.17 13.08 13.31
CA VAL A 2 8.65 12.72 11.95
C VAL A 2 8.70 11.20 11.67
N ARG A 3 9.23 10.40 12.60
CA ARG A 3 9.42 8.95 12.38
C ARG A 3 8.14 8.15 12.58
N THR A 4 7.27 8.57 13.49
CA THR A 4 6.05 7.83 13.88
C THR A 4 4.98 7.89 12.80
N GLU A 5 4.71 9.07 12.23
CA GLU A 5 3.74 9.25 11.14
C GLU A 5 4.05 8.42 9.89
N LYS A 6 5.34 8.34 9.50
CA LYS A 6 5.78 7.46 8.40
C LYS A 6 5.59 5.99 8.73
N LEU A 7 5.87 5.59 9.98
CA LEU A 7 5.69 4.21 10.43
C LEU A 7 4.21 3.82 10.45
N VAL A 8 3.34 4.69 10.98
CA VAL A 8 1.89 4.48 11.01
C VAL A 8 1.33 4.34 9.59
N GLY A 9 1.74 5.21 8.66
CA GLY A 9 1.35 5.09 7.25
C GLY A 9 1.75 3.75 6.63
N GLN A 10 2.96 3.26 6.93
CA GLN A 10 3.42 1.94 6.46
C GLN A 10 2.64 0.77 7.07
N ILE A 11 2.27 0.85 8.35
CA ILE A 11 1.46 -0.17 9.01
C ILE A 11 0.05 -0.25 8.42
N ILE A 12 -0.57 0.91 8.14
CA ILE A 12 -1.91 0.97 7.53
C ILE A 12 -1.89 0.35 6.13
N ILE A 13 -0.89 0.67 5.31
CA ILE A 13 -0.70 0.07 3.98
C ILE A 13 -0.57 -1.46 4.09
N ALA A 14 0.27 -1.95 5.00
CA ALA A 14 0.45 -3.39 5.23
C ALA A 14 -0.81 -4.08 5.74
N TYR A 15 -1.61 -3.40 6.56
CA TYR A 15 -2.89 -3.94 7.06
C TYR A 15 -3.92 -4.07 5.93
N LEU A 16 -4.03 -3.06 5.07
CA LEU A 16 -4.93 -3.07 3.90
C LEU A 16 -4.56 -4.18 2.91
N GLN A 17 -3.26 -4.39 2.67
CA GLN A 17 -2.75 -5.50 1.85
C GLN A 17 -3.18 -6.87 2.41
N LYS A 18 -3.00 -7.10 3.72
CA LYS A 18 -3.40 -8.37 4.38
C LYS A 18 -4.91 -8.61 4.41
N LYS A 19 -5.71 -7.54 4.37
CA LYS A 19 -7.18 -7.60 4.39
C LYS A 19 -7.81 -7.74 3.00
N SER A 20 -7.00 -7.90 1.94
CA SER A 20 -7.45 -7.97 0.55
C SER A 20 -8.09 -6.67 0.04
N TYR A 21 -7.60 -5.51 0.50
CA TYR A 21 -7.92 -4.18 -0.07
C TYR A 21 -6.66 -3.49 -0.65
N PRO A 22 -5.96 -4.12 -1.61
CA PRO A 22 -4.73 -3.56 -2.18
C PRO A 22 -4.98 -2.30 -3.01
N GLU A 23 -6.19 -2.13 -3.57
CA GLU A 23 -6.60 -0.92 -4.32
C GLU A 23 -6.52 0.36 -3.46
N ILE A 24 -6.97 0.26 -2.20
CA ILE A 24 -6.94 1.37 -1.24
C ILE A 24 -5.49 1.63 -0.83
N ALA A 25 -4.71 0.56 -0.61
CA ALA A 25 -3.29 0.67 -0.29
C ALA A 25 -2.48 1.36 -1.40
N LEU A 26 -2.83 1.13 -2.67
CA LEU A 26 -2.19 1.73 -3.85
C LEU A 26 -2.33 3.25 -3.86
N HIS A 27 -3.49 3.79 -3.48
CA HIS A 27 -3.72 5.24 -3.40
C HIS A 27 -2.81 5.96 -2.38
N PHE A 28 -2.35 5.26 -1.35
CA PHE A 28 -1.52 5.84 -0.28
C PHE A 28 -0.02 5.61 -0.47
N VAL A 29 0.38 4.78 -1.44
CA VAL A 29 1.79 4.51 -1.73
C VAL A 29 2.39 5.62 -2.59
N LYS A 30 3.37 6.32 -2.02
CA LYS A 30 4.19 7.31 -2.73
C LYS A 30 5.41 6.71 -3.44
N ASP A 31 5.78 5.48 -3.07
CA ASP A 31 6.96 4.80 -3.58
C ASP A 31 6.61 3.98 -4.83
N LYS A 32 7.14 4.38 -5.99
CA LYS A 32 6.78 3.79 -7.28
C LYS A 32 7.06 2.27 -7.37
N ASN A 33 8.11 1.78 -6.70
CA ASN A 33 8.42 0.34 -6.70
C ASN A 33 7.40 -0.45 -5.89
N LYS A 34 7.00 0.05 -4.72
CA LYS A 34 5.95 -0.59 -3.91
C LYS A 34 4.57 -0.48 -4.57
N GLY A 35 4.31 0.62 -5.27
CA GLY A 35 3.07 0.83 -6.00
C GLY A 35 2.93 -0.15 -7.15
N PHE A 36 4.02 -0.42 -7.87
CA PHE A 36 4.02 -1.43 -8.93
C PHE A 36 3.77 -2.83 -8.40
N GLY A 37 4.42 -3.23 -7.30
CA GLY A 37 4.16 -4.52 -6.66
C GLY A 37 2.70 -4.65 -6.19
N LEU A 38 2.14 -3.60 -5.57
CA LEU A 38 0.73 -3.54 -5.19
C LEU A 38 -0.23 -3.63 -6.37
N ALA A 39 0.08 -2.93 -7.46
CA ALA A 39 -0.73 -2.96 -8.68
C ALA A 39 -0.71 -4.34 -9.35
N LEU A 40 0.40 -5.07 -9.23
CA LEU A 40 0.50 -6.46 -9.67
C LEU A 40 -0.34 -7.39 -8.77
N GLU A 41 -0.29 -7.22 -7.45
CA GLU A 41 -1.16 -7.99 -6.53
C GLU A 41 -2.65 -7.66 -6.70
N CYS A 42 -2.96 -6.49 -7.28
CA CYS A 42 -4.31 -6.07 -7.65
C CYS A 42 -4.82 -6.71 -8.95
N GLU A 43 -4.10 -7.61 -9.65
CA GLU A 43 -4.52 -8.27 -10.91
C GLU A 43 -5.92 -8.94 -10.83
N ASN A 44 -6.97 -8.11 -10.91
CA ASN A 44 -8.08 -8.25 -11.83
C ASN A 44 -7.62 -7.54 -13.11
N ILE A 45 -6.96 -8.29 -14.00
CA ILE A 45 -6.81 -7.88 -15.39
C ILE A 45 -8.18 -8.13 -16.04
N ASP A 46 -8.99 -7.08 -16.20
CA ASP A 46 -9.97 -7.02 -17.29
C ASP A 46 -9.35 -6.22 -18.43
#